data_AF-A0A519T020-F1
#
_entry.id   AF-A0A519T020-F1
#
_cell.length_a   1.000
_cell.length_b   1.000
_cell.length_c   1.000
_cell.angle_alpha   90.00
_cell.angle_beta   90.00
_cell.angle_gamma   90.00
#
_symmetry.space_group_name_H-M   'P 1'
#
loop_
_entity.id
_entity.type
_entity.pdbx_description
1 polymer ?
#
loop_
_entity_poly.entity_id
_entity_poly.type
_entity_poly.pdbx_seq_one_letter_code
_entity_poly.pdbx_strand_id
1 'polypeptide(L)'
;MTSSKKCVHCLKWSAWQQRSEDRCEHCGELLSPLAYEEAQQAAARDSQPSPSAFVLHIDPQDGPLKRLFKRLVYGGKVVFAALLSFIIAVVAAAAG
;
A
#
# COMPACT_ATOMS: atom_id res chain seq x y z
N MET A 1 -3.37 10.36 27.04
CA MET A 1 -4.52 10.92 26.30
C MET A 1 -5.66 9.92 26.44
N THR A 2 -6.67 10.21 27.25
CA THR A 2 -7.82 9.32 27.46
C THR A 2 -8.90 9.68 26.45
N SER A 3 -9.02 8.87 25.38
CA SER A 3 -10.12 9.01 24.42
C SER A 3 -11.35 8.26 24.96
N SER A 4 -12.54 8.80 24.73
CA SER A 4 -13.80 8.18 25.14
C SER A 4 -14.77 8.17 23.97
N LYS A 5 -15.59 7.13 23.89
CA LYS A 5 -16.55 6.95 22.80
C LYS A 5 -17.88 6.49 23.38
N LYS A 6 -18.97 6.98 22.81
CA LYS A 6 -20.33 6.58 23.17
C LYS A 6 -20.66 5.24 22.53
N CYS A 7 -21.18 4.30 23.33
CA CYS A 7 -21.67 3.02 22.85
C CYS A 7 -23.00 3.18 22.11
N VAL A 8 -23.17 2.51 20.97
CA VAL A 8 -24.41 2.52 20.18
C VAL A 8 -25.54 1.69 20.80
N HIS A 9 -25.21 0.74 21.68
CA HIS A 9 -26.18 -0.17 22.30
C HIS A 9 -26.76 0.37 23.61
N CYS A 10 -25.90 0.85 24.52
CA CYS A 10 -26.33 1.34 25.84
C CYS A 10 -26.30 2.87 25.99
N LEU A 11 -25.83 3.59 24.96
CA LEU A 11 -25.73 5.06 24.90
C LEU A 11 -24.86 5.71 25.99
N LYS A 12 -24.15 4.90 26.79
CA LYS A 12 -23.18 5.37 27.78
C LYS A 12 -21.81 5.60 27.13
N TRP A 13 -21.05 6.50 27.72
CA TRP A 13 -19.64 6.71 27.38
C TRP A 13 -18.79 5.64 28.07
N SER A 14 -17.88 5.04 27.32
CA SER A 14 -16.83 4.18 27.88
C SER A 14 -15.46 4.63 27.40
N ALA A 15 -14.42 4.19 28.11
CA ALA A 15 -13.04 4.37 27.66
C ALA A 15 -12.86 3.73 26.27
N TRP A 16 -12.11 4.42 25.40
CA TRP A 16 -11.85 3.95 24.05
C TRP A 16 -10.36 4.05 23.76
N GLN A 17 -9.74 2.93 23.40
CA GLN A 17 -8.31 2.82 23.10
C GLN A 17 -8.02 2.82 21.60
N GLN A 18 -9.02 3.20 20.77
CA GLN A 18 -8.93 3.19 19.32
C GLN A 18 -8.72 1.80 18.70
N ARG A 19 -9.02 0.73 19.46
CA ARG A 19 -9.02 -0.63 18.90
C ARG A 19 -10.38 -0.99 18.33
N SER A 20 -10.38 -1.83 17.30
CA SER A 20 -11.61 -2.32 16.65
C SER A 20 -12.39 -3.30 17.55
N GLU A 21 -11.69 -3.99 18.44
CA GLU A 21 -12.21 -4.99 19.39
C GLU A 21 -12.60 -4.40 20.76
N ASP A 22 -12.49 -3.08 20.95
CA ASP A 22 -12.85 -2.43 22.21
C ASP A 22 -14.33 -2.68 22.56
N ARG A 23 -14.58 -3.11 23.79
CA ARG A 23 -15.91 -3.39 24.33
C ARG A 23 -16.35 -2.32 25.31
N CYS A 24 -17.66 -2.13 25.41
CA CYS A 24 -18.23 -1.20 26.38
C CYS A 24 -18.14 -1.78 27.80
N GLU A 25 -17.62 -0.98 28.75
CA GLU A 25 -17.52 -1.34 30.18
C GLU A 25 -18.89 -1.53 30.86
N HIS A 26 -19.98 -1.04 30.26
CA HIS A 26 -21.32 -1.08 30.85
C HIS A 26 -22.17 -2.25 30.35
N CYS A 27 -22.08 -2.57 29.06
CA CYS A 27 -22.91 -3.61 28.44
C CYS A 27 -22.12 -4.77 27.83
N GLY A 28 -20.79 -4.70 27.77
CA GLY A 28 -19.94 -5.75 27.19
C GLY A 28 -19.98 -5.85 25.67
N GLU A 29 -20.85 -5.09 25.01
CA GLU A 29 -21.01 -5.08 23.55
C GLU A 29 -19.86 -4.33 22.86
N LEU A 30 -19.61 -4.63 21.59
CA LEU A 30 -18.61 -3.93 20.79
C LEU A 30 -18.90 -2.42 20.72
N LEU A 31 -17.87 -1.62 21.01
CA LEU A 31 -17.99 -0.16 21.01
C LEU A 31 -18.09 0.42 19.59
N SER A 32 -17.57 -0.32 18.60
CA SER A 32 -17.66 0.01 17.18
C SER A 32 -17.79 -1.25 16.33
N PRO A 33 -19.03 -1.72 16.07
CA PRO A 33 -19.25 -2.90 15.22
C PRO A 33 -18.70 -2.69 13.80
N LEU A 34 -18.87 -1.50 13.22
CA LEU A 34 -18.35 -1.19 11.89
C LEU A 34 -16.82 -1.34 11.80
N ALA A 35 -16.08 -0.77 12.76
CA ALA A 35 -14.62 -0.86 12.76
C ALA A 35 -14.13 -2.31 13.00
N TYR A 36 -14.92 -3.12 13.71
CA TYR A 36 -14.65 -4.54 13.89
C TYR A 36 -14.86 -5.32 12.58
N GLU A 37 -15.95 -5.04 11.86
CA GLU A 37 -16.20 -5.65 10.54
C GLU A 37 -15.11 -5.26 9.53
N GLU A 38 -14.72 -3.99 9.48
CA GLU A 38 -13.64 -3.51 8.62
C GLU A 38 -12.30 -4.19 8.94
N ALA A 39 -11.97 -4.33 10.22
CA ALA A 39 -10.76 -5.03 10.66
C ALA A 39 -10.79 -6.52 10.29
N GLN A 40 -11.96 -7.18 10.42
CA GLN A 40 -12.14 -8.57 9.98
C GLN A 40 -12.01 -8.72 8.47
N GLN A 41 -12.59 -7.80 7.69
CA GLN A 41 -12.44 -7.81 6.23
C GLN A 41 -11.00 -7.56 5.79
N ALA A 42 -10.26 -6.68 6.48
CA ALA A 42 -8.84 -6.47 6.24
C ALA A 42 -8.04 -7.74 6.54
N ALA A 43 -8.28 -8.38 7.69
CA ALA A 43 -7.64 -9.64 8.05
C ALA A 43 -7.98 -10.76 7.04
N ALA A 44 -9.21 -10.80 6.52
CA ALA A 44 -9.64 -11.74 5.48
C ALA A 44 -9.01 -11.44 4.10
N ARG A 45 -8.65 -10.19 3.80
CA ARG A 45 -7.89 -9.82 2.59
C ARG A 45 -6.42 -10.18 2.71
N ASP A 46 -5.81 -9.98 3.87
CA ASP A 46 -4.41 -10.34 4.12
C ASP A 46 -4.18 -11.85 4.16
N SER A 47 -5.19 -12.61 4.59
CA SER A 47 -5.16 -14.08 4.61
C SER A 47 -5.55 -14.73 3.28
N GLN A 48 -6.12 -13.97 2.33
CA GLN A 48 -6.15 -14.43 0.95
C GLN A 48 -4.73 -14.34 0.40
N PRO A 49 -4.18 -15.42 -0.19
CA PRO A 49 -2.92 -15.31 -0.90
C PRO A 49 -3.10 -14.21 -1.93
N SER A 50 -2.41 -13.08 -1.74
CA SER A 50 -2.33 -12.03 -2.73
C SER A 50 -2.06 -12.73 -4.06
N PRO A 51 -2.81 -12.44 -5.14
CA PRO A 51 -2.52 -13.03 -6.44
C PRO A 51 -1.11 -12.57 -6.81
N SER A 52 -0.12 -13.37 -6.43
CA SER A 52 1.29 -13.28 -6.77
C SER A 52 1.43 -13.68 -8.23
N ALA A 53 0.73 -12.97 -9.10
CA ALA A 53 0.66 -13.25 -10.51
C ALA A 53 0.03 -12.07 -11.29
N PHE A 54 0.33 -10.83 -10.91
CA PHE A 54 0.58 -9.82 -11.96
C PHE A 54 1.94 -10.12 -12.63
N VAL A 55 2.12 -11.35 -13.09
CA VAL A 55 3.00 -11.63 -14.22
C VAL A 55 2.29 -10.96 -15.37
N LEU A 56 2.70 -9.73 -15.68
CA LEU A 56 2.35 -9.07 -16.92
C LEU A 56 2.45 -10.11 -18.04
N HIS A 57 1.30 -10.55 -18.55
CA HIS A 57 1.24 -11.30 -19.79
C HIS A 57 1.76 -10.34 -20.86
N ILE A 58 3.06 -10.45 -21.17
CA ILE A 58 3.67 -9.74 -22.29
C ILE A 58 3.08 -10.41 -23.51
N ASP A 59 2.01 -9.81 -24.04
CA ASP A 59 1.45 -10.20 -25.33
C ASP A 59 2.58 -10.18 -26.39
N PRO A 60 2.85 -11.30 -27.06
CA PRO A 60 3.95 -11.43 -28.02
C PRO A 60 3.68 -10.75 -29.37
N GLN A 61 2.56 -10.02 -29.56
CA GLN A 61 2.22 -9.36 -30.83
C GLN A 61 2.64 -7.88 -30.94
N ASP A 62 3.35 -7.33 -29.97
CA ASP A 62 3.93 -5.98 -30.11
C ASP A 62 5.16 -6.04 -31.03
N GLY A 63 5.03 -5.49 -32.24
CA GLY A 63 6.13 -5.37 -33.21
C GLY A 63 7.42 -4.81 -32.60
N PRO A 64 8.60 -5.12 -33.18
CA PRO A 64 9.91 -4.93 -32.55
C PRO A 64 10.17 -3.49 -32.04
N LEU A 65 9.62 -2.49 -32.73
CA LEU A 65 9.68 -1.08 -32.33
C LEU A 65 8.90 -0.78 -31.03
N LYS A 66 7.67 -1.30 -30.87
CA LYS A 66 6.86 -1.07 -29.67
C LYS A 66 7.47 -1.75 -28.45
N ARG A 67 8.09 -2.93 -28.65
CA ARG A 67 8.80 -3.67 -27.59
C ARG A 67 10.04 -2.91 -27.11
N LEU A 68 10.79 -2.26 -28.00
CA LEU A 68 11.94 -1.43 -27.63
C LEU A 68 11.50 -0.17 -26.88
N PHE A 69 10.47 0.51 -27.38
CA PHE A 69 9.96 1.73 -26.78
C PHE A 69 9.36 1.47 -25.38
N LYS A 70 8.59 0.39 -25.22
CA LYS A 70 8.04 -0.04 -23.94
C LYS A 70 9.14 -0.44 -22.95
N ARG A 71 10.26 -1.01 -23.42
CA ARG A 71 11.46 -1.29 -22.61
C ARG A 71 12.24 -0.02 -22.25
N LEU A 72 12.23 1.01 -23.10
CA LEU A 72 12.76 2.34 -22.81
C LEU A 72 11.93 3.08 -21.75
N VAL A 73 10.59 3.01 -21.86
CA VAL A 73 9.64 3.66 -20.94
C VAL A 73 9.64 2.99 -19.57
N TYR A 74 9.61 1.65 -19.51
CA TYR A 74 9.82 0.92 -18.24
C TYR A 74 11.27 1.03 -17.75
N GLY A 75 12.22 1.27 -18.65
CA GLY A 75 13.62 1.55 -18.39
C GLY A 75 13.93 3.01 -18.11
N GLY A 76 12.95 3.86 -17.74
CA GLY A 76 13.21 5.26 -17.40
C GLY A 76 14.28 5.42 -16.31
N LYS A 77 14.34 4.49 -15.35
CA LYS A 77 15.44 4.41 -14.36
C LYS A 77 16.80 4.14 -15.00
N VAL A 78 16.85 3.32 -16.05
CA VAL A 78 18.09 3.00 -16.78
C VAL A 78 18.54 4.19 -17.61
N VAL A 79 17.62 4.88 -18.29
CA VAL A 79 17.93 6.11 -19.03
C VAL A 79 18.46 7.19 -18.08
N PHE A 80 17.80 7.38 -16.94
CA PHE A 80 18.23 8.33 -15.92
C PHE A 80 19.61 7.97 -15.35
N ALA A 81 19.84 6.69 -15.01
CA ALA A 81 21.13 6.21 -14.52
C ALA A 81 22.25 6.37 -15.57
N ALA A 82 21.97 6.10 -16.84
CA ALA A 82 22.91 6.28 -17.93
C ALA A 82 23.28 7.76 -18.13
N LEU A 83 22.29 8.66 -18.09
CA LEU A 83 22.52 10.10 -18.19
C LEU A 83 23.35 10.62 -17.01
N LEU A 84 23.02 10.23 -15.78
CA LEU A 84 23.81 10.61 -14.60
C LEU A 84 25.24 10.08 -14.67
N SER A 85 25.41 8.79 -15.00
CA SER A 85 26.73 8.19 -15.15
C SER A 85 27.57 8.88 -16.22
N PHE A 86 26.95 9.29 -17.33
CA PHE A 86 27.61 10.03 -18.40
C PHE A 86 28.06 11.42 -17.94
N ILE A 87 27.18 12.19 -17.28
CA ILE A 87 27.52 13.52 -16.77
C ILE A 87 28.68 13.43 -15.76
N ILE A 88 28.63 12.47 -14.83
CA ILE A 88 29.68 12.26 -13.83
C ILE A 88 31.02 11.94 -14.51
N ALA A 89 31.02 11.06 -15.52
CA ALA A 89 32.23 10.70 -16.25
C ALA A 89 32.85 11.90 -16.98
N VAL A 90 32.02 12.75 -17.61
CA VAL A 90 32.48 13.97 -18.30
C VAL A 90 33.07 14.97 -17.31
N VAL A 91 32.41 15.21 -16.18
CA VAL A 91 32.92 16.12 -15.13
C VAL A 91 34.23 15.58 -14.54
N ALA A 92 34.31 14.29 -14.26
CA ALA A 92 35.53 13.66 -13.73
C ALA A 92 36.69 13.75 -14.72
N ALA A 93 36.44 13.54 -16.02
CA ALA A 93 37.46 13.68 -17.07
C ALA A 93 37.90 15.15 -17.28
N ALA A 94 37.02 16.13 -17.02
CA ALA A 94 37.35 17.54 -17.12
C ALA A 94 38.02 18.12 -15.85
N ALA A 95 37.82 17.49 -14.70
CA ALA A 95 38.43 17.85 -13.42
C ALA A 95 39.78 17.14 -13.16
N GLY A 96 40.11 16.14 -13.99
CA GLY A 96 41.40 15.42 -14.00
C GLY A 96 42.43 16.03 -14.93
#